data_AF-A0A6U1LL59-F1
#
_entry.id   AF-A0A6U1LL59-F1
#
_cell.length_a   1.000
_cell.length_b   1.000
_cell.length_c   1.000
_cell.angle_alpha   90.00
_cell.angle_beta   90.00
_cell.angle_gamma   90.00
#
_symmetry.space_group_name_H-M   'P 1'
#
loop_
_entity.id
_entity.type
_entity.pdbx_description
1 polymer ?
#
loop_
_entity_poly.entity_id
_entity_poly.type
_entity_poly.pdbx_seq_one_letter_code
_entity_poly.pdbx_strand_id
1 'polypeptide(L)'
;GGGGGPGEDLPEEQEFHYVVTRRFSDFDRLDNHIKSAFWRHHLRSNLPCLPAKKIKYVIDHSQTDFVEQRRLDLEAYLKRLVQVPHASSNPDLHQFLGIPIE
;
A
#
# COMPACT_ATOMS: atom_id res chain seq x y z
N GLY A 1 -21.78 50.05 15.56
CA GLY A 1 -20.90 49.39 14.57
C GLY A 1 -20.11 48.36 15.34
N GLY A 2 -20.15 47.07 15.02
CA GLY A 2 -19.88 46.48 13.70
C GLY A 2 -18.38 46.12 13.68
N GLY A 3 -17.95 44.88 13.51
CA GLY A 3 -18.65 43.62 13.32
C GLY A 3 -17.70 42.47 13.71
N GLY A 4 -18.28 41.37 14.17
CA GLY A 4 -17.58 40.09 14.27
C GLY A 4 -17.34 39.57 12.86
N GLY A 5 -16.06 39.34 12.52
CA GLY A 5 -15.71 38.62 11.31
C GLY A 5 -16.18 37.17 11.42
N PRO A 6 -16.69 36.56 10.33
CA PRO A 6 -17.08 35.16 10.35
C PRO A 6 -15.83 34.31 10.50
N GLY A 7 -15.87 33.35 11.43
CA GLY A 7 -14.89 32.27 11.45
C GLY A 7 -14.93 31.58 10.10
N GLU A 8 -13.80 31.55 9.42
CA GLU A 8 -13.61 30.75 8.22
C GLU A 8 -13.70 29.28 8.66
N ASP A 9 -14.88 28.69 8.50
CA ASP A 9 -15.09 27.26 8.60
C ASP A 9 -14.22 26.61 7.52
N LEU A 10 -13.02 26.17 7.91
CA LEU A 10 -12.20 25.28 7.09
C LEU A 10 -13.05 24.04 6.79
N PRO A 11 -13.15 23.61 5.51
CA PRO A 11 -13.94 22.43 5.18
C PRO A 11 -13.41 21.25 5.99
N GLU A 12 -14.30 20.60 6.74
CA GLU A 12 -13.99 19.34 7.43
C GLU A 12 -13.31 18.41 6.43
N GLU A 13 -12.07 18.03 6.71
CA GLU A 13 -11.33 17.07 5.90
C GLU A 13 -12.15 15.78 5.85
N GLN A 14 -12.75 15.49 4.69
CA GLN A 14 -13.52 14.26 4.51
C GLN A 14 -12.55 13.08 4.55
N GLU A 15 -12.50 12.40 5.68
CA GLU A 15 -11.71 11.19 5.87
C GLU A 15 -12.38 10.03 5.13
N PHE A 16 -11.73 9.53 4.07
CA PHE A 16 -12.17 8.34 3.35
C PHE A 16 -11.46 7.09 3.86
N HIS A 17 -12.24 6.09 4.30
CA HIS A 17 -11.72 4.81 4.74
C HIS A 17 -12.16 3.68 3.80
N TYR A 18 -11.19 2.95 3.25
CA TYR A 18 -11.41 1.82 2.35
C TYR A 18 -10.92 0.52 2.99
N VAL A 19 -11.74 -0.52 2.93
CA VAL A 19 -11.39 -1.87 3.39
C VAL A 19 -11.44 -2.82 2.21
N VAL A 20 -10.31 -3.48 1.94
CA VAL A 20 -10.17 -4.48 0.87
C VAL A 20 -9.57 -5.76 1.40
N THR A 21 -9.91 -6.89 0.77
CA THR A 21 -9.27 -8.17 1.02
C THR A 21 -8.34 -8.53 -0.13
N ARG A 22 -7.10 -8.91 0.20
CA ARG A 22 -6.06 -9.30 -0.77
C ARG A 22 -5.36 -10.57 -0.29
N ARG A 23 -5.12 -11.49 -1.22
CA ARG A 23 -4.29 -12.68 -0.99
C ARG A 23 -2.83 -12.31 -1.18
N PHE A 24 -1.92 -13.10 -0.61
CA PHE A 24 -0.47 -12.92 -0.83
C PHE A 24 -0.10 -12.89 -2.33
N SER A 25 -0.80 -13.67 -3.17
CA SER A 25 -0.60 -13.66 -4.62
C SER A 25 -0.92 -12.31 -5.28
N ASP A 26 -1.83 -11.52 -4.70
CA ASP A 26 -2.17 -10.19 -5.21
C ASP A 26 -1.03 -9.21 -4.91
N PHE A 27 -0.38 -9.34 -3.75
CA PHE A 27 0.83 -8.56 -3.43
C PHE A 27 1.99 -8.92 -4.36
N ASP A 28 2.15 -10.19 -4.71
CA ASP A 28 3.16 -10.64 -5.67
C ASP A 28 2.93 -10.03 -7.08
N ARG A 29 1.68 -9.93 -7.51
CA ARG A 29 1.33 -9.26 -8.77
C ARG A 29 1.63 -7.76 -8.71
N LEU A 30 1.18 -7.08 -7.64
CA LEU A 30 1.46 -5.67 -7.40
C LEU A 30 2.97 -5.39 -7.44
N ASP A 31 3.76 -6.17 -6.71
CA ASP A 31 5.22 -5.99 -6.63
C ASP A 31 5.88 -6.09 -8.02
N ASN A 32 5.44 -7.03 -8.85
CA ASN A 32 5.92 -7.16 -10.22
C ASN A 32 5.52 -5.98 -11.10
N HIS A 33 4.29 -5.48 -10.97
CA HIS A 33 3.80 -4.31 -11.73
C HIS A 33 4.57 -3.05 -11.34
N ILE A 34 4.70 -2.75 -10.05
CA ILE A 34 5.48 -1.61 -9.55
C ILE A 34 6.93 -1.71 -9.97
N LYS A 35 7.58 -2.87 -9.79
CA LYS A 35 8.98 -3.04 -10.24
C LYS A 35 9.11 -2.81 -11.74
N SER A 36 8.14 -3.23 -12.54
CA SER A 36 8.14 -2.99 -13.99
C SER A 36 7.97 -1.51 -14.33
N ALA A 37 7.09 -0.79 -13.62
CA ALA A 37 6.90 0.66 -13.78
C ALA A 37 8.17 1.46 -13.43
N PHE A 38 9.01 0.97 -12.51
CA PHE A 38 10.29 1.56 -12.15
C PHE A 38 11.47 0.99 -12.96
N TRP A 39 11.22 0.32 -14.09
CA TRP A 39 12.30 -0.16 -14.95
C TRP A 39 13.16 1.02 -15.42
N ARG A 40 14.48 0.94 -15.18
CA ARG A 40 15.47 2.01 -15.44
C ARG A 40 15.21 3.33 -14.69
N HIS A 41 14.29 3.37 -13.73
CA HIS A 41 14.07 4.52 -12.89
C HIS A 41 15.10 4.59 -11.75
N HIS A 42 15.64 5.77 -11.46
CA HIS A 42 16.67 5.94 -10.42
C HIS A 42 16.19 5.58 -9.01
N LEU A 43 14.88 5.63 -8.75
CA LEU A 43 14.28 5.22 -7.46
C LEU A 43 13.99 3.71 -7.36
N ARG A 44 14.31 2.89 -8.38
CA ARG A 44 14.03 1.45 -8.37
C ARG A 44 14.66 0.75 -7.16
N SER A 45 15.87 1.16 -6.75
CA SER A 45 16.56 0.60 -5.59
C SER A 45 15.91 0.97 -4.26
N ASN A 46 15.04 1.98 -4.23
CA ASN A 46 14.34 2.43 -3.03
C ASN A 46 13.00 1.70 -2.83
N LEU A 47 12.58 0.88 -3.80
CA LEU A 47 11.38 0.06 -3.66
C LEU A 47 11.59 -0.98 -2.54
N PRO A 48 10.62 -1.14 -1.62
CA PRO A 48 10.70 -2.18 -0.60
C PRO A 48 10.67 -3.58 -1.23
N CYS A 49 11.30 -4.54 -0.57
CA CYS A 49 11.23 -5.94 -0.97
C CYS A 49 9.94 -6.57 -0.45
N LEU A 50 9.21 -7.26 -1.32
CA LEU A 50 8.10 -8.12 -0.91
C LEU A 50 8.59 -9.25 0.02
N PRO A 51 7.83 -9.63 1.06
CA PRO A 51 8.17 -10.76 1.90
C PRO A 51 8.33 -12.05 1.09
N ALA A 52 9.32 -12.87 1.44
CA ALA A 52 9.69 -14.03 0.65
C ALA A 52 8.55 -15.07 0.55
N LYS A 53 8.38 -15.62 -0.65
CA LYS A 53 7.58 -16.84 -0.85
C LYS A 53 8.19 -17.97 -0.02
N LYS A 54 7.37 -18.62 0.79
CA LYS A 54 7.76 -19.82 1.53
C LYS A 54 7.21 -21.05 0.81
N ILE A 55 8.01 -22.12 0.79
CA ILE A 55 7.66 -23.37 0.11
C ILE A 55 6.67 -24.13 0.99
N LYS A 56 5.48 -24.43 0.46
CA LYS A 56 4.36 -25.07 1.17
C LYS A 56 4.72 -26.43 1.80
N TYR A 57 5.70 -27.13 1.25
CA TYR A 57 6.17 -28.42 1.76
C TYR A 57 7.11 -28.31 2.97
N VAL A 58 7.61 -27.11 3.27
CA VAL A 58 8.58 -26.87 4.34
C VAL A 58 7.93 -26.15 5.52
N ILE A 59 6.90 -25.34 5.27
CA ILE A 59 6.21 -24.55 6.27
C ILE A 59 4.70 -24.83 6.17
N ASP A 60 4.07 -25.08 7.30
CA ASP A 60 2.62 -25.12 7.37
C ASP A 60 2.05 -23.69 7.29
N HIS A 61 1.42 -23.38 6.16
CA HIS A 61 0.88 -22.06 5.88
C HIS A 61 -0.43 -21.75 6.63
N SER A 62 -0.97 -22.71 7.39
CA SER A 62 -2.14 -22.52 8.24
C SER A 62 -1.79 -22.19 9.70
N GLN A 63 -0.51 -22.24 10.07
CA GLN A 63 -0.05 -21.84 11.40
C GLN A 63 -0.32 -20.36 11.64
N THR A 64 -0.99 -20.04 12.74
CA THR A 64 -1.39 -18.66 13.10
C THR A 64 -0.18 -17.72 13.13
N ASP A 65 0.93 -18.14 13.75
CA ASP A 65 2.14 -17.32 13.87
C ASP A 65 2.74 -16.96 12.51
N PHE A 66 2.68 -17.89 11.56
CA PHE A 66 3.16 -17.66 10.21
C PHE A 66 2.28 -16.65 9.45
N VAL A 67 0.96 -16.76 9.61
CA VAL A 67 0.00 -15.84 9.00
C VAL A 67 0.16 -14.44 9.59
N GLU A 68 0.27 -14.32 10.91
CA GLU A 68 0.46 -13.03 11.59
C GLU A 68 1.80 -12.40 11.25
N GLN A 69 2.90 -13.16 11.27
CA GLN A 69 4.19 -12.62 10.87
C GLN A 69 4.16 -12.12 9.42
N ARG A 70 3.56 -12.90 8.51
CA ARG A 70 3.38 -12.47 7.13
C ARG A 70 2.51 -11.21 7.03
N ARG A 71 1.44 -11.10 7.83
CA ARG A 71 0.56 -9.93 7.87
C ARG A 71 1.36 -8.68 8.26
N LEU A 72 2.17 -8.77 9.31
CA LEU A 72 3.05 -7.68 9.77
C LEU A 72 4.07 -7.28 8.70
N ASP A 73 4.70 -8.26 8.05
CA ASP A 73 5.69 -8.00 7.01
C ASP A 73 5.05 -7.32 5.77
N LEU A 74 3.85 -7.76 5.37
CA LEU A 74 3.08 -7.14 4.28
C LEU A 74 2.62 -5.73 4.62
N GLU A 75 2.21 -5.49 5.87
CA GLU A 75 1.85 -4.16 6.36
C GLU A 75 3.06 -3.21 6.30
N ALA A 76 4.22 -3.65 6.76
CA ALA A 76 5.46 -2.88 6.68
C ALA A 76 5.89 -2.61 5.23
N TYR A 77 5.73 -3.59 4.34
CA TYR A 77 5.96 -3.42 2.90
C TYR A 77 5.08 -2.32 2.31
N LEU A 78 3.76 -2.35 2.57
CA LEU A 78 2.83 -1.34 2.05
C LEU A 78 3.14 0.05 2.60
N LYS A 79 3.38 0.19 3.92
CA LYS A 79 3.74 1.47 4.55
C LYS A 79 4.98 2.10 3.92
N ARG A 80 5.97 1.30 3.54
CA ARG A 80 7.16 1.79 2.82
C ARG A 80 6.84 2.11 1.37
N LEU A 81 6.06 1.28 0.70
CA LEU A 81 5.75 1.44 -0.72
C LEU A 81 5.00 2.75 -1.00
N VAL A 82 4.01 3.10 -0.16
CA VAL A 82 3.25 4.36 -0.29
C VAL A 82 4.09 5.61 -0.07
N GLN A 83 5.28 5.49 0.55
CA GLN A 83 6.21 6.60 0.77
C GLN A 83 7.19 6.79 -0.41
N VAL A 84 7.26 5.84 -1.35
CA VAL A 84 8.16 5.97 -2.51
C VAL A 84 7.53 6.92 -3.53
N PRO A 85 8.22 8.01 -3.94
CA PRO A 85 7.72 8.89 -4.99
C PRO A 85 7.44 8.12 -6.28
N HIS A 86 6.37 8.51 -6.99
CA HIS A 86 5.82 7.83 -8.18
C HIS A 86 5.16 6.46 -7.94
N ALA A 87 5.47 5.77 -6.83
CA ALA A 87 4.74 4.56 -6.46
C ALA A 87 3.38 4.94 -5.88
N SER A 88 3.33 5.99 -5.06
CA SER A 88 2.10 6.52 -4.46
C SER A 88 1.07 7.03 -5.48
N SER A 89 1.50 7.40 -6.68
CA SER A 89 0.63 7.81 -7.80
C SER A 89 0.42 6.70 -8.83
N ASN A 90 0.89 5.49 -8.55
CA ASN A 90 0.78 4.38 -9.49
C ASN A 90 -0.66 3.80 -9.47
N PRO A 91 -1.32 3.66 -10.62
CA PRO A 91 -2.70 3.18 -10.68
C PRO A 91 -2.87 1.74 -10.20
N ASP A 92 -1.86 0.86 -10.38
CA ASP A 92 -1.89 -0.50 -9.83
C ASP A 92 -1.92 -0.48 -8.29
N LEU A 93 -1.21 0.47 -7.66
CA LEU A 93 -1.24 0.61 -6.20
C LEU A 93 -2.59 1.14 -5.71
N HIS A 94 -3.18 2.13 -6.40
CA HIS A 94 -4.51 2.64 -6.07
C HIS A 94 -5.59 1.56 -6.19
N GLN A 95 -5.60 0.83 -7.30
CA GLN A 95 -6.50 -0.31 -7.51
C GLN A 95 -6.30 -1.38 -6.43
N PHE A 96 -5.05 -1.66 -6.07
CA PHE A 96 -4.74 -2.62 -5.00
C PHE A 96 -5.34 -2.19 -3.66
N LEU A 97 -5.19 -0.91 -3.29
CA LEU A 97 -5.71 -0.30 -2.06
C LEU A 97 -7.22 -0.05 -2.09
N GLY A 98 -7.86 -0.13 -3.26
CA GLY A 98 -9.29 0.17 -3.43
C GLY A 98 -9.59 1.66 -3.51
N ILE A 99 -8.58 2.48 -3.77
CA ILE A 99 -8.73 3.92 -3.98
C ILE A 99 -9.27 4.15 -5.40
N PRO A 100 -10.34 4.94 -5.59
CA PRO A 100 -10.83 5.30 -6.93
C PRO A 100 -9.74 5.96 -7.76
N ILE A 101 -9.64 5.59 -9.03
CA ILE A 101 -8.75 6.25 -9.99
C ILE A 101 -9.61 7.30 -10.71
N GLU A 102 -9.31 8.59 -10.49
CA GLU A 102 -9.92 9.72 -11.20
C GLU A 102 -9.26 9.99 -12.55
#